data_AF-A0A5K7WYD9-F1
#
_entry.id   AF-A0A5K7WYD9-F1
#
_cell.length_a   1.000
_cell.length_b   1.000
_cell.length_c   1.000
_cell.angle_alpha   90.00
_cell.angle_beta   90.00
_cell.angle_gamma   90.00
#
_symmetry.space_group_name_H-M   'P 1'
#
loop_
_entity.id
_entity.type
_entity.pdbx_description
1 polymer ?
#
loop_
_entity_poly.entity_id
_entity_poly.type
_entity_poly.pdbx_seq_one_letter_code
_entity_poly.pdbx_strand_id
1 'polypeptide(L)'
;MAYIEFFPLVKKVNLKPDGVQEIVLEVRGGGLAGKIDALADMIDTHVNVQLEEKYVAYKVTVNKETQKPMTEYKVDEQGVVHEVKPAFQQEELDLGLPPELVPTEEKDEVLERRTIDEFIASGLAPTFDDLGLDFYEIAKLRIDNGLSYLKIASKIGVPDGQLTQELDEYRKRVAPLAEKWDEWRKDQAAKAKLDNGEQDESEKDTGDDEGKGAGAA
;
A
#
# COMPACT_ATOMS: atom_id res chain seq x y z
N MET A 1 24.70 -9.79 16.38
CA MET A 1 24.34 -8.70 15.45
C MET A 1 22.94 -8.26 15.81
N ALA A 2 22.76 -7.00 16.22
CA ALA A 2 21.44 -6.49 16.53
C ALA A 2 20.75 -6.09 15.20
N TYR A 3 19.57 -6.64 14.95
CA TYR A 3 18.70 -6.28 13.84
C TYR A 3 17.46 -5.63 14.42
N ILE A 4 17.12 -4.44 13.94
CA ILE A 4 15.98 -3.68 14.42
C ILE A 4 15.23 -3.15 13.21
N GLU A 5 13.95 -3.47 13.13
CA GLU A 5 13.02 -2.94 12.13
C GLU A 5 11.90 -2.18 12.83
N PHE A 6 11.59 -0.98 12.35
CA PHE A 6 10.48 -0.15 12.82
C PHE A 6 10.03 0.80 11.70
N PHE A 7 8.85 1.40 11.87
CA PHE A 7 8.21 2.24 10.84
C PHE A 7 8.07 3.69 11.33
N PRO A 8 9.14 4.49 11.23
CA PRO A 8 9.14 5.88 11.66
C PRO A 8 8.54 6.82 10.61
N LEU A 9 8.18 8.03 11.05
CA LEU A 9 8.02 9.19 10.20
C LEU A 9 9.36 9.93 10.09
N VAL A 10 9.83 10.25 8.88
CA VAL A 10 10.94 11.19 8.71
C VAL A 10 10.45 12.58 9.09
N LYS A 11 10.84 13.05 10.28
CA LYS A 11 10.34 14.30 10.85
C LYS A 11 11.10 15.51 10.33
N LYS A 12 12.41 15.36 10.16
CA LYS A 12 13.30 16.46 9.77
C LYS A 12 14.60 15.92 9.19
N VAL A 13 15.15 16.66 8.22
CA VAL A 13 16.53 16.55 7.76
C VAL A 13 17.21 17.89 8.02
N ASN A 14 18.27 17.91 8.84
CA ASN A 14 19.07 19.09 9.12
C ASN A 14 20.40 19.00 8.39
N LEU A 15 20.79 20.09 7.74
CA LEU A 15 22.11 20.24 7.11
C LEU A 15 22.92 21.22 7.96
N LYS A 16 23.95 20.74 8.67
CA LYS A 16 24.82 21.58 9.48
C LYS A 16 25.97 22.18 8.65
N PRO A 17 26.53 23.34 9.07
CA PRO A 17 27.59 24.03 8.32
C PRO A 17 28.91 23.26 8.20
N ASP A 18 29.15 22.29 9.08
CA ASP A 18 30.32 21.40 9.08
C ASP A 18 30.18 20.19 8.14
N GLY A 19 29.09 20.16 7.35
CA GLY A 19 28.78 19.05 6.46
C GLY A 19 28.08 17.87 7.15
N VAL A 20 27.84 17.95 8.46
CA VAL A 20 27.08 16.93 9.18
C VAL A 20 25.60 17.03 8.81
N GLN A 21 25.01 15.89 8.43
CA GLN A 21 23.58 15.79 8.15
C GLN A 21 22.91 14.97 9.26
N GLU A 22 21.82 15.48 9.82
CA GLU A 22 21.05 14.78 10.85
C GLU A 22 19.65 14.47 10.34
N ILE A 23 19.22 13.22 10.52
CA ILE A 23 17.87 12.77 10.20
C ILE A 23 17.16 12.49 11.53
N VAL A 24 16.00 13.13 11.73
CA VAL A 24 15.16 12.90 12.91
C VAL A 24 14.00 12.00 12.50
N LEU A 25 13.91 10.84 13.14
CA LEU A 25 12.86 9.85 12.94
C LEU A 25 11.90 9.87 14.13
N GLU A 26 10.61 10.06 13.87
CA GLU A 26 9.57 10.07 14.89
C GLU A 26 8.81 8.73 14.86
N VAL A 27 8.88 7.96 15.96
CA VAL A 27 8.07 6.76 16.15
C VAL A 27 7.02 7.06 17.21
N ARG A 28 5.74 6.88 16.85
CA ARG A 28 4.62 7.10 17.77
C ARG A 28 4.14 5.79 18.40
N GLY A 29 3.56 5.90 19.59
CA GLY A 29 3.01 4.76 20.32
C GLY A 29 4.07 3.72 20.71
N GLY A 30 3.67 2.46 20.79
CA GLY A 30 4.55 1.33 21.15
C GLY A 30 5.45 0.82 20.03
N GLY A 31 5.72 1.60 18.97
CA GLY A 31 6.47 1.12 17.79
C GLY A 31 7.92 0.67 18.06
N LEU A 32 8.47 1.04 19.22
CA LEU A 32 9.79 0.61 19.70
C LEU A 32 9.74 -0.33 20.91
N ALA A 33 8.56 -0.85 21.27
CA ALA A 33 8.42 -1.76 22.40
C ALA A 33 9.36 -2.97 22.24
N GLY A 34 10.17 -3.25 23.26
CA GLY A 34 11.18 -4.31 23.26
C GLY A 34 12.42 -4.06 22.40
N LYS A 35 12.56 -2.87 21.78
CA LYS A 35 13.66 -2.53 20.87
C LYS A 35 14.55 -1.38 21.38
N ILE A 36 14.15 -0.71 22.47
CA ILE A 36 14.86 0.47 23.01
C ILE A 36 16.28 0.12 23.46
N ASP A 37 16.47 -0.95 24.21
CA ASP A 37 17.80 -1.33 24.71
C ASP A 37 18.76 -1.66 23.55
N ALA A 38 18.26 -2.38 22.54
CA ALA A 38 19.04 -2.68 21.35
C ALA A 38 19.41 -1.43 20.53
N LEU A 39 18.55 -0.39 20.52
CA LEU A 39 18.87 0.90 19.90
C LEU A 39 19.92 1.67 20.71
N ALA A 40 19.85 1.61 22.04
CA ALA A 40 20.84 2.25 22.91
C ALA A 40 22.24 1.66 22.72
N ASP A 41 22.33 0.34 22.54
CA ASP A 41 23.59 -0.36 22.25
C ASP A 41 24.22 0.03 20.90
N MET A 42 23.46 0.65 19.99
CA MET A 42 23.95 1.10 18.67
C MET A 42 24.50 2.53 18.68
N ILE A 43 24.43 3.26 19.81
CA ILE A 43 25.00 4.60 19.94
C ILE A 43 26.51 4.55 19.63
N ASP A 44 27.02 5.55 18.91
CA ASP A 44 28.43 5.65 18.46
C ASP A 44 28.91 4.50 17.55
N THR A 45 27.99 3.75 16.93
CA THR A 45 28.32 2.71 15.93
C THR A 45 27.96 3.13 14.50
N HIS A 46 28.57 2.48 13.51
CA HIS A 46 28.22 2.65 12.10
C HIS A 46 27.08 1.70 11.72
N VAL A 47 25.99 2.26 11.20
CA VAL A 47 24.80 1.50 10.79
C VAL A 47 24.58 1.60 9.28
N ASN A 48 23.97 0.57 8.69
CA ASN A 48 23.44 0.64 7.33
C ASN A 48 21.95 0.99 7.40
N VAL A 49 21.56 2.09 6.75
CA VAL A 49 20.17 2.58 6.75
C VAL A 49 19.62 2.51 5.33
N GLN A 50 18.40 1.99 5.19
CA GLN A 50 17.61 2.04 3.96
C GLN A 50 16.28 2.72 4.30
N LEU A 51 15.98 3.80 3.60
CA LEU A 51 14.72 4.55 3.75
C LEU A 51 13.91 4.37 2.47
N GLU A 52 12.67 3.97 2.63
CA GLU A 52 11.75 3.73 1.53
C GLU A 52 10.40 4.37 1.87
N GLU A 53 9.76 5.00 0.89
CA GLU A 53 8.42 5.54 1.09
C GLU A 53 7.41 4.42 1.35
N LYS A 54 6.56 4.61 2.37
CA LYS A 54 5.51 3.65 2.72
C LYS A 54 4.32 3.75 1.75
N TYR A 55 4.07 4.94 1.22
CA TYR A 55 2.92 5.25 0.37
C TYR A 55 3.39 5.70 -1.00
N VAL A 56 2.65 5.33 -2.03
CA VAL A 56 2.83 5.83 -3.39
C VAL A 56 1.74 6.86 -3.65
N ALA A 57 2.13 8.09 -3.97
CA ALA A 57 1.21 9.11 -4.45
C ALA A 57 0.99 8.96 -5.95
N TYR A 58 -0.27 8.95 -6.37
CA TYR A 58 -0.68 8.86 -7.76
C TYR A 58 -1.83 9.82 -8.05
N LYS A 59 -2.00 10.16 -9.33
CA LYS A 59 -3.00 11.15 -9.76
C LYS A 59 -4.22 10.45 -10.35
N VAL A 60 -5.40 10.94 -9.99
CA VAL A 60 -6.67 10.53 -10.57
C VAL A 60 -7.33 11.74 -11.21
N THR A 61 -7.78 11.61 -12.45
CA THR A 61 -8.59 12.63 -13.11
C THR A 61 -10.04 12.49 -12.67
N VAL A 62 -10.62 13.55 -12.13
CA VAL A 62 -12.03 13.58 -11.68
C VAL A 62 -12.82 14.64 -12.43
N ASN A 63 -14.12 14.42 -12.58
CA ASN A 63 -15.06 15.41 -13.07
C ASN A 63 -15.23 16.51 -12.01
N LYS A 64 -15.05 17.78 -12.36
CA LYS A 64 -15.13 18.91 -11.42
C LYS A 64 -16.48 19.07 -10.75
N GLU A 65 -17.56 18.77 -11.48
CA GLU A 65 -18.93 18.98 -11.00
C GLU A 65 -19.38 17.84 -10.08
N THR A 66 -19.07 16.60 -10.45
CA THR A 66 -19.53 15.42 -9.70
C THR A 66 -18.51 14.89 -8.70
N GLN A 67 -17.25 15.33 -8.79
CA GLN A 67 -16.12 14.85 -7.99
C GLN A 67 -15.87 13.34 -8.12
N LYS A 68 -16.39 12.72 -9.19
CA LYS A 68 -16.20 11.29 -9.49
C LYS A 68 -15.02 11.08 -10.44
N PRO A 69 -14.25 9.99 -10.28
CA PRO A 69 -13.22 9.60 -11.23
C PRO A 69 -13.74 9.52 -12.67
N MET A 70 -12.93 9.99 -13.61
CA MET A 70 -13.19 9.88 -15.05
C MET A 70 -12.90 8.47 -15.57
N THR A 71 -12.19 7.65 -14.81
CA THR A 71 -11.92 6.25 -15.14
C THR A 71 -12.50 5.38 -14.03
N GLU A 72 -13.35 4.43 -14.41
CA GLU A 72 -13.87 3.41 -13.50
C GLU A 72 -13.17 2.09 -13.75
N TYR A 73 -13.01 1.28 -12.71
CA TYR A 73 -12.41 -0.04 -12.81
C TYR A 73 -13.35 -1.08 -12.20
N LYS A 74 -13.48 -2.23 -12.85
CA LYS A 74 -14.25 -3.38 -12.35
C LYS A 74 -13.36 -4.59 -12.20
N VAL A 75 -13.54 -5.32 -11.10
CA VAL A 75 -12.81 -6.56 -10.82
C VAL A 75 -13.71 -7.74 -11.16
N ASP A 76 -13.20 -8.69 -11.94
CA ASP A 76 -13.92 -9.93 -12.26
C ASP A 76 -13.81 -11.00 -11.16
N GLU A 77 -14.41 -12.17 -11.39
CA GLU A 77 -14.41 -13.28 -10.42
C GLU A 77 -13.01 -13.84 -10.17
N GLN A 78 -12.08 -13.69 -11.12
CA GLN A 78 -10.69 -14.12 -10.99
C GLN A 78 -9.79 -13.05 -10.35
N GLY A 79 -10.30 -11.86 -10.06
CA GLY A 79 -9.54 -10.75 -9.47
C GLY A 79 -8.84 -9.86 -10.51
N VAL A 80 -9.08 -10.06 -11.81
CA VAL A 80 -8.50 -9.20 -12.85
C VAL A 80 -9.27 -7.88 -12.89
N VAL A 81 -8.51 -6.77 -12.91
CA VAL A 81 -9.06 -5.42 -12.94
C VAL A 81 -9.14 -4.93 -14.37
N HIS A 82 -10.35 -4.62 -14.82
CA HIS A 82 -10.63 -4.09 -16.16
C HIS A 82 -11.00 -2.61 -16.07
N GLU A 83 -10.39 -1.79 -16.92
CA GLU A 83 -10.79 -0.40 -17.11
C GLU A 83 -12.14 -0.35 -17.84
N VAL A 84 -13.09 0.37 -17.26
CA VAL A 84 -14.41 0.61 -17.85
C VAL A 84 -14.47 2.07 -18.23
N LYS A 85 -14.60 2.34 -19.53
CA LYS A 85 -14.88 3.69 -20.01
C LYS A 85 -16.17 4.18 -19.34
N PRO A 86 -16.15 5.36 -18.70
CA PRO A 86 -17.31 5.84 -17.97
C PRO A 86 -18.48 6.08 -18.94
N ALA A 87 -19.70 6.02 -18.42
CA ALA A 87 -20.93 6.20 -19.19
C ALA A 87 -21.02 7.56 -19.92
N PHE A 88 -20.22 8.57 -19.57
CA PHE A 88 -20.18 9.85 -20.28
C PHE A 88 -19.52 9.75 -21.68
N GLN A 89 -18.80 8.66 -21.97
CA GLN A 89 -18.30 8.31 -23.30
C GLN A 89 -19.15 7.22 -23.97
N GLN A 90 -20.23 6.74 -23.34
CA GLN A 90 -21.13 5.80 -24.00
C GLN A 90 -21.91 6.55 -25.09
N GLU A 91 -21.57 6.18 -26.33
CA GLU A 91 -22.12 6.65 -27.59
C GLU A 91 -21.83 8.12 -27.90
N GLU A 92 -20.64 8.38 -28.46
CA GLU A 92 -20.59 9.17 -29.68
C GLU A 92 -21.55 8.49 -30.70
N LEU A 93 -22.85 8.78 -30.60
CA LEU A 93 -23.68 8.79 -31.78
C LEU A 93 -22.92 9.69 -32.76
N ASP A 94 -22.46 9.12 -33.89
CA ASP A 94 -21.74 9.81 -34.97
C ASP A 94 -22.65 10.88 -35.61
N LEU A 95 -22.92 11.94 -34.83
CA LEU A 95 -23.75 13.09 -35.16
C LEU A 95 -22.90 14.26 -35.66
N GLY A 96 -21.58 14.05 -35.84
CA GLY A 96 -20.64 15.10 -36.23
C GLY A 96 -20.56 16.26 -35.22
N LEU A 97 -20.98 16.06 -33.96
CA LEU A 97 -20.87 17.05 -32.91
C LEU A 97 -19.47 16.97 -32.28
N PRO A 98 -18.84 18.12 -31.94
CA PRO A 98 -17.60 18.11 -31.19
C PRO A 98 -17.83 17.41 -29.84
N PRO A 99 -16.88 16.59 -29.35
CA PRO A 99 -17.00 15.95 -28.06
C PRO A 99 -17.19 17.01 -26.97
N GLU A 100 -18.19 16.81 -26.11
CA GLU A 100 -18.49 17.72 -25.01
C GLU A 100 -17.27 17.77 -24.06
N LEU A 101 -16.70 18.96 -23.89
CA LEU A 101 -15.56 19.16 -22.99
C LEU A 101 -16.07 19.16 -21.54
N VAL A 102 -16.11 17.98 -20.94
CA VAL A 102 -16.37 17.83 -19.51
C VAL A 102 -15.25 18.49 -18.70
N PRO A 103 -15.53 19.45 -17.81
CA PRO A 103 -14.50 20.06 -16.97
C PRO A 103 -13.89 19.03 -16.00
N THR A 104 -12.57 18.82 -16.10
CA THR A 104 -11.83 17.88 -15.24
C THR A 104 -10.80 18.57 -14.34
N GLU A 105 -10.42 17.90 -13.25
CA GLU A 105 -9.27 18.25 -12.41
C GLU A 105 -8.47 17.00 -12.03
N GLU A 106 -7.19 17.20 -11.69
CA GLU A 106 -6.33 16.15 -11.13
C GLU A 106 -6.41 16.18 -9.62
N LYS A 107 -6.64 15.02 -9.01
CA LYS A 107 -6.63 14.82 -7.57
C LYS A 107 -5.49 13.86 -7.21
N ASP A 108 -4.70 14.24 -6.19
CA ASP A 108 -3.67 13.37 -5.62
C ASP A 108 -4.32 12.37 -4.66
N GLU A 109 -4.06 11.09 -4.89
CA GLU A 109 -4.44 9.97 -4.04
C GLU A 109 -3.18 9.24 -3.55
N VAL A 110 -3.30 8.50 -2.44
CA VAL A 110 -2.18 7.76 -1.85
C VAL A 110 -2.59 6.32 -1.56
N LEU A 111 -1.73 5.38 -1.91
CA LEU A 111 -1.93 3.95 -1.63
C LEU A 111 -0.69 3.35 -0.96
N GLU A 112 -0.88 2.39 -0.05
CA GLU A 112 0.26 1.70 0.55
C GLU A 112 1.05 0.94 -0.51
N ARG A 113 2.37 1.19 -0.56
CA ARG A 113 3.26 0.54 -1.51
C ARG A 113 3.20 -0.98 -1.41
N ARG A 114 3.02 -1.50 -0.19
CA ARG A 114 2.87 -2.93 0.06
C ARG A 114 1.67 -3.52 -0.68
N THR A 115 0.53 -2.82 -0.68
CA THR A 115 -0.66 -3.25 -1.41
C THR A 115 -0.39 -3.33 -2.91
N ILE A 116 0.32 -2.34 -3.45
CA ILE A 116 0.71 -2.33 -4.86
C ILE A 116 1.66 -3.49 -5.17
N ASP A 117 2.71 -3.69 -4.36
CA ASP A 117 3.68 -4.76 -4.57
C ASP A 117 3.02 -6.15 -4.48
N GLU A 118 2.05 -6.34 -3.59
CA GLU A 118 1.25 -7.57 -3.49
C GLU A 118 0.37 -7.78 -4.74
N PHE A 119 -0.23 -6.72 -5.27
CA PHE A 119 -0.98 -6.78 -6.53
C PHE A 119 -0.07 -7.18 -7.70
N ILE A 120 1.12 -6.59 -7.80
CA ILE A 120 2.12 -6.94 -8.82
C ILE A 120 2.54 -8.41 -8.67
N ALA A 121 2.89 -8.85 -7.46
CA ALA A 121 3.31 -10.22 -7.19
C ALA A 121 2.20 -11.26 -7.35
N SER A 122 0.93 -10.85 -7.43
CA SER A 122 -0.20 -11.73 -7.74
C SER A 122 -0.22 -12.17 -9.21
N GLY A 123 0.49 -11.45 -10.09
CA GLY A 123 0.49 -11.69 -11.54
C GLY A 123 -0.74 -11.14 -12.27
N LEU A 124 -1.59 -10.38 -11.58
CA LEU A 124 -2.80 -9.75 -12.14
C LEU A 124 -2.55 -8.31 -12.63
N ALA A 125 -1.38 -7.74 -12.31
CA ALA A 125 -1.02 -6.40 -12.76
C ALA A 125 -0.67 -6.40 -14.27
N PRO A 126 -1.06 -5.35 -15.01
CA PRO A 126 -0.76 -5.25 -16.44
C PRO A 126 0.74 -5.00 -16.68
N THR A 127 1.23 -5.41 -17.85
CA THR A 127 2.56 -5.05 -18.34
C THR A 127 2.48 -3.82 -19.25
N PHE A 128 3.54 -3.03 -19.33
CA PHE A 128 3.62 -1.89 -20.24
C PHE A 128 4.87 -2.01 -21.11
N ASP A 129 4.70 -1.98 -22.44
CA ASP A 129 5.78 -2.22 -23.41
C ASP A 129 6.90 -1.17 -23.34
N ASP A 130 6.62 0.01 -22.79
CA ASP A 130 7.59 1.09 -22.62
C ASP A 130 8.48 0.93 -21.39
N LEU A 131 8.17 -0.03 -20.51
CA LEU A 131 8.99 -0.37 -19.34
C LEU A 131 9.68 -1.71 -19.57
N GLY A 132 11.01 -1.73 -19.41
CA GLY A 132 11.84 -2.86 -19.83
C GLY A 132 12.05 -3.95 -18.77
N LEU A 133 11.52 -3.75 -17.56
CA LEU A 133 11.75 -4.63 -16.42
C LEU A 133 10.61 -5.60 -16.17
N ASP A 134 10.94 -6.79 -15.68
CA ASP A 134 9.98 -7.76 -15.18
C ASP A 134 9.56 -7.40 -13.74
N PHE A 135 8.54 -6.56 -13.62
CA PHE A 135 8.05 -6.11 -12.32
C PHE A 135 7.41 -7.23 -11.49
N TYR A 136 6.89 -8.28 -12.13
CA TYR A 136 6.39 -9.45 -11.43
C TYR A 136 7.53 -10.18 -10.71
N GLU A 137 8.63 -10.47 -11.42
CA GLU A 137 9.81 -11.10 -10.82
C GLU A 137 10.41 -10.20 -9.72
N ILE A 138 10.51 -8.89 -9.96
CA ILE A 138 11.02 -7.92 -8.97
C ILE A 138 10.17 -7.95 -7.70
N ALA A 139 8.84 -7.87 -7.81
CA ALA A 139 7.94 -7.89 -6.67
C ALA A 139 8.03 -9.22 -5.90
N LYS A 140 8.14 -10.35 -6.62
CA LYS A 140 8.37 -11.68 -6.06
C LYS A 140 9.68 -11.76 -5.27
N LEU A 141 10.80 -11.31 -5.84
CA LEU A 141 12.09 -11.30 -5.16
C LEU A 141 12.08 -10.41 -3.90
N ARG A 142 11.31 -9.33 -3.91
CA ARG A 142 11.15 -8.46 -2.76
C ARG A 142 10.29 -9.10 -1.66
N ILE A 143 9.11 -9.61 -2.01
CA ILE A 143 8.13 -10.13 -1.05
C ILE A 143 8.52 -11.53 -0.54
N ASP A 144 8.84 -12.46 -1.45
CA ASP A 144 9.05 -13.87 -1.10
C ASP A 144 10.46 -14.12 -0.55
N ASN A 145 11.48 -13.41 -1.08
CA ASN A 145 12.88 -13.60 -0.66
C ASN A 145 13.41 -12.50 0.28
N GLY A 146 12.65 -11.42 0.51
CA GLY A 146 13.09 -10.31 1.36
C GLY A 146 14.34 -9.59 0.84
N LEU A 147 14.61 -9.64 -0.47
CA LEU A 147 15.80 -9.01 -1.03
C LEU A 147 15.66 -7.48 -1.04
N SER A 148 16.76 -6.77 -0.80
CA SER A 148 16.83 -5.32 -0.99
C SER A 148 16.85 -4.97 -2.47
N TYR A 149 16.34 -3.79 -2.86
CA TYR A 149 16.38 -3.32 -4.26
C TYR A 149 17.79 -3.34 -4.82
N LEU A 150 18.79 -2.92 -4.03
CA LEU A 150 20.20 -3.04 -4.42
C LEU A 150 20.61 -4.46 -4.83
N LYS A 151 20.16 -5.48 -4.10
CA LYS A 151 20.46 -6.89 -4.40
C LYS A 151 19.68 -7.36 -5.62
N ILE A 152 18.43 -6.93 -5.77
CA ILE A 152 17.59 -7.23 -6.93
C ILE A 152 18.21 -6.63 -8.19
N ALA A 153 18.55 -5.34 -8.17
CA ALA A 153 19.23 -4.60 -9.23
C ALA A 153 20.52 -5.32 -9.67
N SER A 154 21.35 -5.70 -8.70
CA SER A 154 22.57 -6.46 -8.94
C SER A 154 22.31 -7.82 -9.60
N LYS A 155 21.22 -8.50 -9.22
CA LYS A 155 20.85 -9.82 -9.75
C LYS A 155 20.35 -9.74 -11.19
N ILE A 156 19.55 -8.73 -11.52
CA ILE A 156 18.98 -8.54 -12.85
C ILE A 156 19.88 -7.71 -13.78
N GLY A 157 21.04 -7.25 -13.28
CA GLY A 157 22.07 -6.58 -14.08
C GLY A 157 21.76 -5.13 -14.43
N VAL A 158 20.96 -4.43 -13.62
CA VAL A 158 20.60 -3.02 -13.84
C VAL A 158 21.14 -2.12 -12.73
N PRO A 159 21.39 -0.82 -13.00
CA PRO A 159 21.66 0.15 -11.94
C PRO A 159 20.49 0.26 -10.95
N ASP A 160 20.81 0.34 -9.65
CA ASP A 160 19.81 0.48 -8.57
C ASP A 160 18.89 1.71 -8.75
N GLY A 161 19.46 2.82 -9.23
CA GLY A 161 18.68 4.02 -9.55
C GLY A 161 17.70 3.82 -10.70
N GLN A 162 18.07 3.03 -11.72
CA GLN A 162 17.18 2.68 -12.82
C GLN A 162 16.03 1.79 -12.34
N LEU A 163 16.35 0.74 -11.57
CA LEU A 163 15.34 -0.14 -10.96
C LEU A 163 14.32 0.66 -10.15
N THR A 164 14.80 1.56 -9.29
CA THR A 164 13.93 2.36 -8.41
C THR A 164 13.03 3.28 -9.23
N GLN A 165 13.58 3.98 -10.23
CA GLN A 165 12.82 4.90 -11.07
C GLN A 165 11.71 4.19 -11.87
N GLU A 166 12.06 3.12 -12.58
CA GLU A 166 11.09 2.37 -13.39
C GLU A 166 10.03 1.68 -12.52
N LEU A 167 10.43 1.16 -11.35
CA LEU A 167 9.49 0.55 -10.41
C LEU A 167 8.52 1.57 -9.81
N ASP A 168 8.98 2.77 -9.46
CA ASP A 168 8.12 3.82 -8.94
C ASP A 168 7.15 4.36 -10.00
N GLU A 169 7.60 4.47 -11.24
CA GLU A 169 6.72 4.79 -12.37
C GLU A 169 5.67 3.70 -12.59
N TYR A 170 6.09 2.44 -12.61
CA TYR A 170 5.18 1.30 -12.75
C TYR A 170 4.12 1.29 -11.64
N ARG A 171 4.54 1.45 -10.38
CA ARG A 171 3.65 1.51 -9.22
C ARG A 171 2.59 2.60 -9.36
N LYS A 172 2.96 3.80 -9.83
CA LYS A 172 2.00 4.89 -10.04
C LYS A 172 0.94 4.54 -11.08
N ARG A 173 1.33 3.86 -12.16
CA ARG A 173 0.40 3.43 -13.23
C ARG A 173 -0.58 2.36 -12.74
N VAL A 174 -0.10 1.40 -11.94
CA VAL A 174 -0.94 0.30 -11.45
C VAL A 174 -1.67 0.62 -10.15
N ALA A 175 -1.34 1.71 -9.45
CA ALA A 175 -1.94 2.07 -8.16
C ALA A 175 -3.49 2.14 -8.17
N PRO A 176 -4.16 2.76 -9.17
CA PRO A 176 -5.62 2.75 -9.22
C PRO A 176 -6.21 1.33 -9.35
N LEU A 177 -5.53 0.45 -10.09
CA LEU A 177 -5.96 -0.94 -10.28
C LEU A 177 -5.73 -1.73 -8.98
N ALA A 178 -4.58 -1.54 -8.34
CA ALA A 178 -4.22 -2.18 -7.09
C ALA A 178 -5.20 -1.81 -5.96
N GLU A 179 -5.69 -0.57 -5.93
CA GLU A 179 -6.73 -0.15 -4.99
C GLU A 179 -8.00 -0.97 -5.14
N LYS A 180 -8.51 -1.12 -6.37
CA LYS A 180 -9.72 -1.92 -6.64
C LYS A 180 -9.54 -3.39 -6.40
N TRP A 181 -8.38 -3.94 -6.75
CA TRP A 181 -8.04 -5.30 -6.42
C TRP A 181 -8.01 -5.54 -4.90
N ASP A 182 -7.46 -4.61 -4.11
CA ASP A 182 -7.38 -4.75 -2.66
C ASP A 182 -8.76 -4.62 -1.98
N GLU A 183 -9.63 -3.73 -2.48
CA GLU A 183 -11.06 -3.67 -2.09
C GLU A 183 -11.74 -5.04 -2.31
N TRP A 184 -11.64 -5.58 -3.52
CA TRP A 184 -12.20 -6.88 -3.86
C TRP A 184 -11.65 -8.01 -2.99
N ARG A 185 -10.32 -8.07 -2.79
CA ARG A 185 -9.67 -9.12 -1.98
C ARG A 185 -10.16 -9.09 -0.53
N LYS A 186 -10.33 -7.90 0.05
CA LYS A 186 -10.87 -7.73 1.41
C LYS A 186 -12.33 -8.17 1.50
N ASP A 187 -13.14 -7.85 0.49
CA ASP A 187 -14.54 -8.26 0.43
C ASP A 187 -14.68 -9.78 0.32
N GLN A 188 -13.84 -10.45 -0.49
CA GLN A 188 -13.81 -11.91 -0.57
C GLN A 188 -13.41 -12.53 0.78
N ALA A 189 -12.39 -11.99 1.44
CA ALA A 189 -11.97 -12.46 2.76
C ALA A 189 -13.07 -12.26 3.83
N ALA A 190 -13.86 -11.20 3.73
CA ALA A 190 -15.00 -10.97 4.62
C ALA A 190 -16.14 -11.97 4.36
N LYS A 191 -16.50 -12.22 3.08
CA LYS A 191 -17.51 -13.21 2.69
C LYS A 191 -17.14 -14.62 3.12
N ALA A 192 -15.88 -15.02 2.92
CA ALA A 192 -15.39 -16.33 3.36
C ALA A 192 -15.49 -16.52 4.88
N LYS A 193 -15.30 -15.46 5.68
CA LYS A 193 -15.47 -15.51 7.14
C LYS A 193 -16.93 -15.64 7.57
N LEU A 194 -17.87 -15.05 6.82
CA LEU A 194 -19.30 -15.15 7.08
C LEU A 194 -19.85 -16.53 6.72
N ASP A 195 -19.37 -17.13 5.62
CA ASP A 195 -19.78 -18.46 5.17
C ASP A 195 -19.24 -19.58 6.08
N ASN A 196 -18.09 -19.36 6.71
CA ASN A 196 -17.49 -20.29 7.67
C ASN A 196 -18.01 -20.10 9.11
N GLY A 197 -19.08 -19.32 9.31
CA GLY A 197 -19.51 -18.73 10.59
C GLY A 197 -20.91 -19.09 11.10
N GLU A 198 -21.49 -20.24 10.72
CA GLU A 198 -22.64 -20.86 11.41
C GLU A 198 -22.21 -22.03 12.33
N GLN A 199 -21.09 -21.89 13.03
CA GLN A 199 -20.80 -22.68 14.24
C GLN A 199 -20.20 -21.78 15.33
N ASP A 200 -21.04 -20.96 15.93
CA ASP A 200 -20.90 -20.67 17.36
C ASP A 200 -22.31 -20.51 17.93
N GLU A 201 -22.92 -21.66 18.27
CA GLU A 201 -24.15 -21.69 19.04
C GLU A 201 -23.88 -21.09 20.41
N SER A 202 -24.41 -19.89 20.59
CA SER A 202 -24.77 -19.36 21.89
C SER A 202 -25.86 -20.24 22.54
N GLU A 203 -25.52 -20.90 23.65
CA GLU A 203 -26.43 -21.08 24.79
C GLU A 203 -25.67 -20.56 26.03
N LYS A 204 -26.01 -19.41 26.63
CA LYS A 204 -27.12 -19.15 27.59
C LYS A 204 -27.19 -20.26 28.64
N ASP A 205 -27.28 -20.06 29.94
CA ASP A 205 -27.69 -18.99 30.87
C ASP A 205 -27.34 -19.63 32.25
N THR A 206 -26.97 -18.96 33.33
CA THR A 206 -27.84 -18.14 34.18
C THR A 206 -26.98 -17.46 35.22
N GLY A 207 -27.16 -16.14 35.36
CA GLY A 207 -26.82 -15.46 36.60
C GLY A 207 -27.70 -15.96 37.75
N ASP A 208 -27.14 -15.92 38.95
CA ASP A 208 -27.92 -15.73 40.16
C ASP A 208 -27.32 -14.50 40.86
N ASP A 209 -28.19 -13.51 41.06
CA ASP A 209 -27.94 -12.23 41.68
C ASP A 209 -28.36 -12.28 43.16
N GLU A 210 -27.93 -11.26 43.89
CA GLU A 210 -28.36 -10.82 45.22
C GLU A 210 -27.71 -11.45 46.45
N GLY A 211 -26.84 -10.63 47.05
CA GLY A 211 -26.24 -10.86 48.36
C GLY A 211 -27.14 -10.50 49.55
N LYS A 212 -26.60 -10.76 50.75
CA LYS A 212 -26.98 -10.08 52.00
C LYS A 212 -25.96 -10.36 53.11
N GLY A 213 -25.44 -9.28 53.70
CA GLY A 213 -25.39 -9.11 55.17
C GLY A 213 -24.21 -9.68 55.96
N ALA A 214 -23.30 -8.78 56.33
CA ALA A 214 -22.80 -8.48 57.69
C ALA A 214 -22.42 -9.62 58.66
N GLY A 215 -21.21 -9.48 59.26
CA GLY A 215 -20.93 -9.99 60.60
C GLY A 215 -19.47 -10.37 60.84
N ALA A 216 -18.64 -9.39 61.21
CA ALA A 216 -17.39 -9.62 61.92
C ALA A 216 -17.65 -9.55 63.44
N ALA A 217 -16.92 -10.40 64.17
CA ALA A 217 -16.85 -10.62 65.63
C ALA A 217 -17.68 -11.80 66.16
#